data_AF-A0AA42EAD3-F1
#
_entry.id   AF-A0AA42EAD3-F1
#
_cell.length_a   1.000
_cell.length_b   1.000
_cell.length_c   1.000
_cell.angle_alpha   90.00
_cell.angle_beta   90.00
_cell.angle_gamma   90.00
#
_symmetry.space_group_name_H-M   'P 1'
#
loop_
_entity.id
_entity.type
_entity.pdbx_description
1 polymer ?
#
loop_
_entity_poly.entity_id
_entity_poly.type
_entity_poly.pdbx_seq_one_letter_code
_entity_poly.pdbx_strand_id
1 'polypeptide(L)'
;MARRQTLVLAGVVAAVASAGQAADMAPPLSVAMASGGWAATFASEARWFSWSGTRGTPTTVAANGGAGTQLYVPAALQLVGLPGDDLKVELLARGGWVTARQSTVGLAGEVATPTDTVASGTFT
;
A
#
# COMPACT_ATOMS: atom_id res chain seq x y z
N MET A 1 50.09 24.34 -12.73
CA MET A 1 49.23 24.51 -13.92
C MET A 1 48.26 23.34 -13.98
N ALA A 2 46.96 23.66 -13.99
CA ALA A 2 45.86 22.71 -13.83
C ALA A 2 45.37 22.18 -15.18
N ARG A 3 44.81 20.96 -15.18
CA ARG A 3 43.57 20.62 -15.91
C ARG A 3 43.06 19.23 -15.47
N ARG A 4 42.04 19.26 -14.60
CA ARG A 4 41.14 18.12 -14.36
C ARG A 4 40.17 18.05 -15.53
N GLN A 5 40.10 16.91 -16.22
CA GLN A 5 39.07 16.64 -17.22
C GLN A 5 37.97 15.82 -16.54
N THR A 6 36.88 16.49 -16.18
CA THR A 6 35.66 15.86 -15.67
C THR A 6 34.83 15.41 -16.87
N LEU A 7 34.77 14.11 -17.12
CA LEU A 7 33.88 13.54 -18.12
C LEU A 7 32.46 13.48 -17.52
N VAL A 8 31.58 14.39 -17.92
CA VAL A 8 30.16 14.36 -17.55
C VAL A 8 29.46 13.41 -18.53
N LEU A 9 29.21 12.18 -18.09
CA LEU A 9 28.31 11.27 -18.80
C LEU A 9 26.86 11.63 -18.41
N ALA A 10 26.18 12.37 -19.29
CA ALA A 10 24.75 12.60 -19.19
C ALA A 10 24.03 11.30 -19.57
N GLY A 11 23.60 10.54 -18.56
CA GLY A 11 22.72 9.38 -18.75
C GLY A 11 21.30 9.85 -19.06
N VAL A 12 20.91 9.76 -20.32
CA VAL A 12 19.52 9.88 -20.76
C VAL A 12 18.76 8.66 -20.23
N VAL A 13 18.10 8.79 -19.08
CA VAL A 13 17.07 7.82 -18.68
C VAL A 13 15.84 8.14 -19.51
N ALA A 14 15.69 7.43 -20.63
CA ALA A 14 14.45 7.40 -21.38
C ALA A 14 13.37 6.85 -20.43
N ALA A 15 12.49 7.72 -19.97
CA ALA A 15 11.26 7.34 -19.32
C ALA A 15 10.44 6.55 -20.34
N VAL A 16 10.53 5.22 -20.30
CA VAL A 16 9.55 4.36 -20.94
C VAL A 16 8.30 4.45 -20.08
N ALA A 17 7.57 5.55 -20.26
CA ALA A 17 6.20 5.67 -19.77
C ALA A 17 5.39 4.68 -20.60
N SER A 18 5.32 3.42 -20.16
CA SER A 18 4.24 2.55 -20.59
C SER A 18 2.96 3.22 -20.12
N ALA A 19 2.16 3.71 -21.07
CA ALA A 19 0.78 4.04 -20.81
C ALA A 19 0.13 2.79 -20.21
N GLY A 20 -0.06 2.80 -18.88
CA GLY A 20 -0.91 1.82 -18.23
C GLY A 20 -2.30 2.02 -18.81
N GLN A 21 -2.67 1.17 -19.77
CA GLN A 21 -4.00 1.16 -20.37
C GLN A 21 -4.97 0.75 -19.27
N ALA A 22 -5.59 1.74 -18.63
CA ALA A 22 -6.79 1.56 -17.81
C ALA A 22 -8.03 1.26 -18.68
N ALA A 23 -7.85 0.49 -19.76
CA ALA A 23 -8.89 0.18 -20.73
C ALA A 23 -9.77 -1.02 -20.30
N ASP A 24 -9.30 -1.84 -19.35
CA ASP A 24 -9.99 -3.07 -18.93
C ASP A 24 -10.73 -2.94 -17.59
N MET A 25 -10.92 -1.73 -17.07
CA MET A 25 -11.78 -1.55 -15.91
C MET A 25 -13.23 -1.61 -16.38
N ALA A 26 -13.84 -2.79 -16.30
CA ALA A 26 -15.26 -2.99 -16.58
C ALA A 26 -16.08 -1.90 -15.87
N PRO A 27 -17.09 -1.30 -16.54
CA PRO A 27 -17.95 -0.34 -15.89
C PRO A 27 -18.57 -0.98 -14.64
N PRO A 28 -18.72 -0.23 -13.53
CA PRO A 28 -19.38 -0.78 -12.36
C PRO A 28 -20.76 -1.25 -12.78
N LEU A 29 -21.01 -2.56 -12.63
CA LEU A 29 -22.33 -3.13 -12.88
C LEU A 29 -23.33 -2.40 -11.98
N SER A 30 -24.29 -1.72 -12.59
CA SER A 30 -25.45 -1.20 -11.86
C SER A 30 -26.29 -2.40 -11.44
N VAL A 31 -26.05 -2.94 -10.26
CA VAL A 31 -26.92 -3.95 -9.67
C VAL A 31 -28.19 -3.22 -9.25
N ALA A 32 -29.29 -3.45 -9.98
CA ALA A 32 -30.61 -3.07 -9.50
C ALA A 32 -30.81 -3.74 -8.15
N MET A 33 -30.84 -2.96 -7.08
CA MET A 33 -31.09 -3.50 -5.74
C MET A 33 -32.52 -3.99 -5.71
N ALA A 34 -32.69 -5.33 -5.71
CA ALA A 34 -33.93 -5.92 -5.26
C ALA A 34 -34.21 -5.42 -3.84
N SER A 35 -35.47 -5.07 -3.54
CA SER A 35 -35.91 -4.80 -2.17
C SER A 35 -35.46 -5.96 -1.27
N GLY A 36 -34.67 -5.67 -0.23
CA GLY A 36 -33.98 -6.69 0.57
C GLY A 36 -32.49 -6.89 0.25
N GLY A 37 -31.88 -6.01 -0.55
CA GLY A 37 -30.52 -6.22 -1.05
C GLY A 37 -29.40 -5.76 -0.11
N TRP A 38 -28.26 -6.43 -0.26
CA TRP A 38 -26.98 -6.04 0.34
C TRP A 38 -26.13 -5.27 -0.68
N ALA A 39 -25.46 -4.22 -0.23
CA ALA A 39 -24.44 -3.49 -0.96
C ALA A 39 -23.06 -3.76 -0.34
N ALA A 40 -22.07 -4.01 -1.18
CA ALA A 40 -20.69 -4.21 -0.77
C ALA A 40 -19.78 -3.20 -1.46
N THR A 41 -18.97 -2.49 -0.67
CA THR A 41 -17.94 -1.57 -1.15
C THR A 41 -16.59 -2.07 -0.69
N PHE A 42 -15.69 -2.35 -1.64
CA PHE A 42 -14.31 -2.75 -1.36
C PHE A 42 -13.34 -1.69 -1.87
N ALA A 43 -12.32 -1.37 -1.08
CA ALA A 43 -11.25 -0.46 -1.44
C ALA A 43 -9.90 -1.03 -1.01
N SER A 44 -8.90 -0.94 -1.89
CA SER A 44 -7.52 -1.31 -1.58
C SER A 44 -6.56 -0.50 -2.44
N GLU A 45 -5.34 -0.33 -1.94
CA GLU A 45 -4.24 0.30 -2.66
C GLU A 45 -2.93 -0.41 -2.28
N ALA A 46 -1.90 -0.26 -3.11
CA ALA A 46 -0.56 -0.73 -2.81
C ALA A 46 0.39 0.46 -2.77
N ARG A 47 1.12 0.60 -1.67
CA ARG A 47 2.07 1.69 -1.45
C ARG A 47 3.47 1.13 -1.29
N TRP A 48 4.39 1.58 -2.15
CA TRP A 48 5.80 1.23 -2.09
C TRP A 48 6.62 2.39 -1.52
N PHE A 49 7.48 2.08 -0.57
CA PHE A 49 8.42 3.01 0.02
C PHE A 49 9.83 2.45 -0.09
N SER A 50 10.79 3.34 -0.34
CA SER A 50 12.21 3.02 -0.28
C SER A 50 12.95 4.16 0.39
N TRP A 51 13.97 3.83 1.17
CA TRP A 51 14.79 4.83 1.84
C TRP A 51 16.25 4.41 1.85
N SER A 52 17.11 5.41 2.00
CA SER A 52 18.53 5.27 2.27
C SER A 52 18.98 6.41 3.17
N GLY A 53 19.89 6.14 4.09
CA GLY A 53 20.40 7.15 5.01
C GLY A 53 21.84 6.88 5.44
N THR A 54 22.45 7.89 6.06
CA THR A 54 23.82 7.82 6.60
C THR A 54 23.88 7.15 7.98
N ARG A 55 22.72 6.81 8.55
CA ARG A 55 22.56 6.18 9.87
C ARG A 55 21.77 4.88 9.74
N GLY A 56 22.20 3.89 10.50
CA GLY A 56 21.61 2.56 10.55
C GLY A 56 20.54 2.42 11.62
N THR A 57 19.76 1.35 11.54
CA THR A 57 18.71 1.04 12.51
C THR A 57 18.75 -0.45 12.90
N PRO A 58 18.72 -0.80 14.20
CA PRO A 58 18.73 0.11 15.35
C PRO A 58 20.08 0.82 15.54
N THR A 59 20.03 2.09 15.92
CA THR A 59 21.19 3.00 15.99
C THR A 59 22.21 2.61 17.06
N THR A 60 21.81 1.80 18.04
CA THR A 60 22.66 1.30 19.13
C THR A 60 23.59 0.17 18.68
N VAL A 61 23.26 -0.53 17.60
CA VAL A 61 24.01 -1.71 17.13
C VAL A 61 24.70 -1.44 15.80
N ALA A 62 24.12 -0.56 14.95
CA ALA A 62 24.70 -0.24 13.67
C ALA A 62 24.68 1.28 13.42
N ALA A 63 25.84 1.92 13.61
CA ALA A 63 26.01 3.36 13.50
C ALA A 63 26.12 3.88 12.05
N ASN A 64 26.50 3.01 11.11
CA ASN A 64 26.75 3.36 9.71
C ASN A 64 25.47 3.30 8.86
N GLY A 65 25.53 3.81 7.63
CA GLY A 65 24.37 3.94 6.73
C GLY A 65 23.57 2.66 6.49
N GLY A 66 22.27 2.85 6.29
CA GLY A 66 21.30 1.80 6.03
C GLY A 66 20.33 2.17 4.92
N ALA A 67 19.70 1.16 4.34
CA ALA A 67 18.68 1.30 3.32
C ALA A 67 17.59 0.26 3.51
N GLY A 68 16.41 0.51 2.97
CA GLY A 68 15.30 -0.41 3.10
C GLY A 68 14.16 -0.10 2.14
N THR A 69 13.23 -1.03 2.11
CA THR A 69 12.04 -0.99 1.29
C THR A 69 10.85 -1.50 2.08
N GLN A 70 9.67 -0.95 1.81
CA GLN A 70 8.42 -1.41 2.40
C GLN A 70 7.33 -1.42 1.34
N LEU A 71 6.62 -2.54 1.26
CA LEU A 71 5.33 -2.64 0.58
C LEU A 71 4.23 -2.65 1.64
N TYR A 72 3.26 -1.76 1.51
CA TYR A 72 2.10 -1.67 2.38
C TYR A 72 0.82 -1.74 1.54
N VAL A 73 -0.06 -2.68 1.87
CA VAL A 73 -1.31 -2.94 1.14
C VAL A 73 -2.48 -2.85 2.12
N PRO A 74 -3.08 -1.67 2.33
CA PRO A 74 -4.33 -1.55 3.07
C PRO A 74 -5.53 -2.05 2.26
N ALA A 75 -6.53 -2.55 2.98
CA ALA A 75 -7.81 -2.99 2.43
C ALA A 75 -8.96 -2.61 3.37
N ALA A 76 -10.12 -2.30 2.77
CA ALA A 76 -11.36 -2.02 3.48
C ALA A 76 -12.54 -2.66 2.75
N LEU A 77 -13.45 -3.23 3.53
CA LEU A 77 -14.72 -3.79 3.07
C LEU A 77 -15.85 -3.20 3.91
N GLN A 78 -16.85 -2.66 3.25
CA GLN A 78 -18.09 -2.20 3.87
C GLN A 78 -19.25 -2.99 3.29
N LEU A 79 -20.13 -3.51 4.16
CA LEU A 79 -21.38 -4.17 3.80
C LEU A 79 -22.53 -3.39 4.39
N VAL A 80 -23.54 -3.07 3.60
CA VAL A 80 -24.77 -2.39 4.05
C VAL A 80 -25.95 -3.20 3.54
N GLY A 81 -26.84 -3.60 4.44
CA GLY A 81 -28.00 -4.42 4.11
C GLY A 81 -29.28 -3.93 4.77
N LEU A 82 -30.40 -4.17 4.10
CA LEU A 82 -31.76 -4.00 4.61
C LEU A 82 -32.47 -5.36 4.53
N PRO A 83 -32.17 -6.32 5.41
CA PRO A 83 -32.77 -7.67 5.36
C PRO A 83 -34.30 -7.68 5.54
N GLY A 84 -34.89 -6.58 5.98
CA GLY A 84 -36.34 -6.32 6.02
C GLY A 84 -36.60 -4.82 6.13
N ASP A 85 -37.85 -4.40 6.25
CA ASP A 85 -38.23 -2.98 6.27
C ASP A 85 -37.83 -2.26 7.58
N ASP A 86 -37.61 -3.02 8.65
CA ASP A 86 -37.40 -2.49 10.01
C ASP A 86 -35.95 -2.64 10.52
N LEU A 87 -35.02 -3.17 9.69
CA LEU A 87 -33.66 -3.43 10.12
C LEU A 87 -32.66 -3.02 9.04
N LYS A 88 -31.76 -2.12 9.41
CA LYS A 88 -30.56 -1.79 8.66
C LYS A 88 -29.33 -2.35 9.37
N VAL A 89 -28.47 -3.00 8.59
CA VAL A 89 -27.19 -3.55 9.06
C VAL A 89 -26.06 -2.87 8.30
N GLU A 90 -25.08 -2.35 9.04
CA GLU A 90 -23.85 -1.79 8.47
C GLU A 90 -22.65 -2.51 9.10
N LEU A 91 -21.84 -3.17 8.28
CA LEU A 91 -20.61 -3.84 8.70
C LEU A 91 -19.42 -3.16 8.02
N LEU A 92 -18.33 -2.98 8.75
CA LEU A 92 -17.08 -2.46 8.23
C LEU A 92 -15.94 -3.35 8.72
N ALA A 93 -15.10 -3.77 7.79
CA ALA A 93 -13.83 -4.43 8.05
C ALA A 93 -12.70 -3.64 7.39
N ARG A 94 -11.60 -3.45 8.10
CA ARG A 94 -10.36 -2.87 7.59
C ARG A 94 -9.20 -3.74 8.01
N GLY A 95 -8.15 -3.71 7.21
CA GLY A 95 -6.90 -4.37 7.49
C GLY A 95 -5.83 -3.90 6.54
N GLY A 96 -4.66 -4.48 6.68
CA GLY A 96 -3.57 -4.26 5.77
C GLY A 96 -2.52 -5.34 5.92
N TRP A 97 -1.62 -5.40 4.95
CA TRP A 97 -0.42 -6.20 5.02
C TRP A 97 0.78 -5.31 4.80
N VAL A 98 1.81 -5.46 5.64
CA VAL A 98 3.09 -4.82 5.43
C VAL A 98 4.18 -5.87 5.24
N THR A 99 5.06 -5.64 4.29
CA THR A 99 6.33 -6.35 4.16
C THR A 99 7.42 -5.30 4.09
N ALA A 100 8.34 -5.32 5.05
CA ALA A 100 9.43 -4.38 5.14
C ALA A 100 10.76 -5.11 5.27
N ARG A 101 11.75 -4.70 4.48
CA ARG A 101 13.11 -5.20 4.53
C ARG A 101 14.06 -4.03 4.73
N GLN A 102 15.03 -4.22 5.61
CA GLN A 102 16.07 -3.23 5.85
C GLN A 102 17.43 -3.90 5.95
N SER A 103 18.45 -3.20 5.45
CA SER A 103 19.85 -3.57 5.60
C SER A 103 20.63 -2.39 6.17
N THR A 104 21.59 -2.69 7.02
CA THR A 104 22.63 -1.79 7.50
C THR A 104 23.94 -2.59 7.54
N VAL A 105 25.09 -1.93 7.59
CA VAL A 105 26.39 -2.60 7.74
C VAL A 105 26.36 -3.59 8.92
N GLY A 106 26.49 -4.88 8.62
CA GLY A 106 26.53 -5.96 9.61
C GLY A 106 25.17 -6.50 10.08
N LEU A 107 24.04 -5.91 9.65
CA LEU A 107 22.70 -6.33 10.07
C LEU A 107 21.70 -6.26 8.92
N ALA A 108 20.83 -7.26 8.82
CA ALA A 108 19.67 -7.23 7.94
C ALA A 108 18.45 -7.77 8.68
N GLY A 109 17.27 -7.26 8.35
CA GLY A 109 16.02 -7.69 8.95
C GLY A 109 14.87 -7.57 7.97
N GLU A 110 13.88 -8.42 8.17
CA GLU A 110 12.63 -8.44 7.41
C GLU A 110 11.47 -8.69 8.37
N VAL A 111 10.34 -8.05 8.09
CA VAL A 111 9.08 -8.32 8.77
C VAL A 111 7.96 -8.36 7.74
N ALA A 112 7.08 -9.36 7.87
CA ALA A 112 5.85 -9.45 7.12
C ALA A 112 4.72 -9.71 8.11
N THR A 113 3.74 -8.82 8.19
CA THR A 113 2.70 -8.88 9.22
C THR A 113 1.41 -8.20 8.76
N PRO A 114 0.24 -8.64 9.24
CA PRO A 114 -0.97 -7.85 9.10
C PRO A 114 -0.88 -6.56 9.94
N THR A 115 -1.58 -5.52 9.50
CA THR A 115 -1.72 -4.21 10.18
C THR A 115 -3.17 -3.72 10.09
N ASP A 116 -3.50 -2.64 10.81
CA ASP A 116 -4.74 -1.86 10.65
C ASP A 116 -6.06 -2.65 10.75
N THR A 117 -6.03 -3.77 11.49
CA THR A 117 -7.17 -4.68 11.60
C THR A 117 -8.26 -4.07 12.46
N VAL A 118 -9.39 -3.71 11.85
CA VAL A 118 -10.58 -3.18 12.53
C VAL A 118 -11.82 -3.86 12.00
N ALA A 119 -12.73 -4.26 12.87
CA ALA A 119 -14.06 -4.74 12.50
C ALA A 119 -15.11 -4.04 13.35
N SER A 120 -16.19 -3.56 12.74
CA SER A 120 -17.30 -2.92 13.43
C SER A 120 -18.63 -3.25 12.76
N GLY A 121 -19.71 -3.19 13.54
CA GLY A 121 -21.07 -3.37 13.06
C GLY A 121 -22.04 -2.43 13.77
N THR A 122 -22.99 -1.87 13.02
CA THR A 122 -24.09 -1.05 13.51
C THR A 122 -25.40 -1.62 13.03
N PHE A 123 -26.40 -1.65 13.92
CA PHE A 123 -27.75 -2.14 13.66
C PHE A 123 -28.73 -1.05 14.09
N THR A 124 -29.66 -0.70 13.20
CA THR A 124 -30.68 0.34 13.44
C THR A 124 -32.01 -0.05 12.88
#